data_AF-A0A960YDZ9-F1
#
_entry.id   AF-A0A960YDZ9-F1
#
_cell.length_a   1.000
_cell.length_b   1.000
_cell.length_c   1.000
_cell.angle_alpha   90.00
_cell.angle_beta   90.00
_cell.angle_gamma   90.00
#
_symmetry.space_group_name_H-M   'P 1'
#
loop_
_entity.id
_entity.type
_entity.pdbx_description
1 polymer ?
#
loop_
_entity_poly.entity_id
_entity_poly.type
_entity_poly.pdbx_seq_one_letter_code
_entity_poly.pdbx_strand_id
1 'polypeptide(L)'
;MNQQIDGYKNVLWELTWKLELFTHIVPVPMAIYFSGVTGNLVGIKEIMMTIFTGGLAGTLMVLMGIAWRTYILKKLFRSYDGFLEKGGTEKKILMKLKTKIINHPFHEGRMIVFRWCFGVPLTHILFILFYKVKPEAHQSIPFLLLYIVPVSYISYILISERVLQKILTNDSFKNLPPLKNKALSMNYFRRLLISFLSVAIMPFCVLGYLMYAMDKGFLKVSHPFLHIGIIGVSMFVPIMVVSYVMAGSLRSGIDKVTHTLKRVSLGDFSERLAVASNDEFGMQAKTLNDIILKLSQMYTEIKDLNQNLERKVEQRTAELKESLEHVKKLKFQQDGDYFLTSLLLKPLGKNEIKSDKVKIDFLIKQKKEFEFKNRVFEIGGDLCLSHSIKLKGKPYIIFI
;
A
#
# COMPACT_ATOMS: atom_id res chain seq x y z
N MET A 1 -17.24 7.36 8.90
CA MET A 1 -18.52 7.00 8.26
C MET A 1 -18.36 5.60 7.70
N ASN A 2 -18.85 4.57 8.39
CA ASN A 2 -18.61 3.17 8.02
C ASN A 2 -19.27 2.86 6.67
N GLN A 3 -18.49 2.72 5.60
CA GLN A 3 -18.99 2.14 4.36
C GLN A 3 -19.33 0.67 4.63
N GLN A 4 -20.62 0.39 4.75
CA GLN A 4 -21.17 -0.96 4.82
C GLN A 4 -20.77 -1.68 3.53
N ILE A 5 -20.28 -2.92 3.66
CA ILE A 5 -20.01 -3.76 2.47
C ILE A 5 -21.29 -3.84 1.63
N ASP A 6 -21.15 -3.79 0.30
CA ASP A 6 -22.24 -4.10 -0.62
C ASP A 6 -23.01 -5.32 -0.11
N GLY A 7 -24.32 -5.15 0.09
CA GLY A 7 -25.15 -6.20 0.67
C GLY A 7 -24.96 -7.52 -0.10
N TYR A 8 -24.93 -8.64 0.62
CA TYR A 8 -24.79 -10.00 0.09
C TYR A 8 -25.49 -10.24 -1.27
N LYS A 9 -26.70 -9.70 -1.43
CA LYS A 9 -27.50 -9.81 -2.65
C LYS A 9 -26.84 -9.16 -3.87
N ASN A 10 -26.20 -8.00 -3.71
CA ASN A 10 -25.52 -7.28 -4.79
C ASN A 10 -24.32 -8.08 -5.29
N VAL A 11 -23.51 -8.60 -4.37
CA VAL A 11 -22.32 -9.42 -4.71
C VAL A 11 -22.73 -10.74 -5.36
N LEU A 12 -23.76 -11.41 -4.85
CA LEU A 12 -24.31 -12.62 -5.46
C LEU A 12 -24.80 -12.35 -6.89
N TRP A 13 -25.53 -11.25 -7.09
CA TRP A 13 -26.06 -10.87 -8.40
C TRP A 13 -24.93 -10.54 -9.38
N GLU A 14 -23.98 -9.67 -8.99
CA GLU A 14 -22.87 -9.26 -9.84
C GLU A 14 -21.99 -10.45 -10.25
N LEU A 15 -21.69 -11.37 -9.32
CA LEU A 15 -20.96 -12.60 -9.63
C LEU A 15 -21.75 -13.51 -10.57
N THR A 16 -23.02 -13.78 -10.24
CA THR A 16 -23.83 -14.72 -11.03
C THR A 16 -24.02 -14.23 -12.45
N TRP A 17 -24.37 -12.96 -12.61
CA TRP A 17 -24.55 -12.39 -13.93
C TRP A 17 -23.28 -12.50 -14.78
N LYS A 18 -22.13 -12.04 -14.27
CA LYS A 18 -20.88 -12.04 -15.05
C LYS A 18 -20.35 -13.44 -15.37
N LEU A 19 -20.42 -14.36 -14.41
CA LEU A 19 -19.90 -15.72 -14.57
C LEU A 19 -20.78 -16.55 -15.52
N GLU A 20 -22.10 -16.52 -15.32
CA GLU A 20 -22.99 -17.27 -16.20
C GLU A 20 -23.05 -16.64 -17.60
N LEU A 21 -23.01 -15.30 -17.73
CA LEU A 21 -22.93 -14.62 -19.03
C LEU A 21 -21.70 -15.08 -19.82
N PHE A 22 -20.52 -15.14 -19.19
CA PHE A 22 -19.31 -15.65 -19.84
C PHE A 22 -19.50 -17.08 -20.37
N THR A 23 -20.02 -17.98 -19.52
CA THR A 23 -20.25 -19.40 -19.87
C THR A 23 -21.22 -19.57 -21.04
N HIS A 24 -22.27 -18.76 -21.11
CA HIS A 24 -23.31 -18.88 -22.14
C HIS A 24 -23.00 -18.10 -23.43
N ILE A 25 -22.05 -17.16 -23.42
CA ILE A 25 -21.59 -16.50 -24.65
C ILE A 25 -20.54 -17.35 -25.35
N VAL A 26 -19.63 -18.01 -24.63
CA VAL A 26 -18.45 -18.66 -25.23
C VAL A 26 -18.44 -20.18 -25.04
N PRO A 27 -18.19 -20.75 -23.83
CA PRO A 27 -18.11 -22.20 -23.66
C PRO A 27 -19.31 -23.01 -24.16
N VAL A 28 -20.54 -22.63 -23.81
CA VAL A 28 -21.74 -23.42 -24.12
C VAL A 28 -22.04 -23.45 -25.62
N PRO A 29 -22.13 -22.31 -26.33
CA PRO A 29 -22.30 -22.32 -27.78
C PRO A 29 -21.19 -23.10 -28.49
N MET A 30 -19.94 -22.96 -28.03
CA MET A 30 -18.83 -23.70 -28.62
C MET A 30 -18.93 -25.21 -28.37
N ALA A 31 -19.35 -25.63 -27.18
CA ALA A 31 -19.59 -27.04 -26.86
C ALA A 31 -20.64 -27.65 -27.80
N ILE A 32 -21.76 -26.95 -27.97
CA ILE A 32 -22.88 -27.38 -28.84
C ILE A 32 -22.39 -27.46 -30.29
N TYR A 33 -21.70 -26.42 -30.77
CA TYR A 33 -21.13 -26.39 -32.12
C TYR A 33 -20.14 -27.54 -32.34
N PHE A 34 -19.18 -27.72 -31.44
CA PHE A 34 -18.18 -28.77 -31.54
C PHE A 34 -18.83 -30.15 -31.55
N SER A 35 -19.73 -30.44 -30.61
CA SER A 35 -20.46 -31.72 -30.57
C SER A 35 -21.35 -31.96 -31.79
N GLY A 36 -21.97 -30.91 -32.33
CA GLY A 36 -22.77 -31.00 -33.57
C GLY A 36 -21.91 -31.39 -34.77
N VAL A 37 -20.76 -30.73 -34.92
CA VAL A 37 -19.81 -31.01 -36.00
C VAL A 37 -19.20 -32.39 -35.85
N THR A 38 -18.67 -32.75 -34.68
CA THR A 38 -17.97 -34.03 -34.48
C THR A 38 -18.91 -35.24 -34.45
N GLY A 39 -20.17 -35.05 -34.04
CA GLY A 39 -21.20 -36.07 -34.12
C GLY A 39 -21.77 -36.27 -35.54
N ASN A 40 -21.36 -35.46 -36.52
CA ASN A 40 -21.91 -35.44 -37.87
C ASN A 40 -23.45 -35.32 -37.87
N LEU A 41 -23.96 -34.45 -36.97
CA LEU A 41 -25.38 -34.26 -36.70
C LEU A 41 -25.97 -33.25 -37.69
N VAL A 42 -26.14 -33.69 -38.94
CA VAL A 42 -26.57 -32.82 -40.06
C VAL A 42 -28.10 -32.76 -40.18
N GLY A 43 -28.82 -33.72 -39.59
CA GLY A 43 -30.27 -33.75 -39.61
C GLY A 43 -30.91 -32.73 -38.66
N ILE A 44 -32.01 -32.10 -39.09
CA ILE A 44 -32.79 -31.16 -38.24
C ILE A 44 -33.17 -31.80 -36.90
N LYS A 45 -33.58 -33.08 -36.91
CA LYS A 45 -33.94 -33.82 -35.70
C LYS A 45 -32.74 -33.99 -34.76
N GLU A 46 -31.55 -34.22 -35.30
CA GLU A 46 -30.31 -34.41 -34.54
C GLU A 46 -29.90 -33.11 -33.86
N ILE A 47 -29.91 -32.01 -34.61
CA ILE A 47 -29.62 -30.66 -34.11
C ILE A 47 -30.60 -30.28 -33.00
N MET A 48 -31.91 -30.50 -33.20
CA MET A 48 -32.93 -30.23 -32.18
C MET A 48 -32.70 -31.05 -30.92
N MET A 49 -32.32 -32.32 -31.05
CA MET A 49 -32.01 -33.18 -29.90
C MET A 49 -30.74 -32.73 -29.17
N THR A 50 -29.69 -32.28 -29.88
CA THR A 50 -28.47 -31.74 -29.25
C THR A 50 -28.78 -30.48 -28.45
N ILE A 51 -29.59 -29.58 -29.03
CA ILE A 51 -30.02 -28.35 -28.35
C ILE A 51 -30.87 -28.69 -27.13
N PHE A 52 -31.79 -29.66 -27.23
CA PHE A 52 -32.65 -30.06 -26.13
C PHE A 52 -31.85 -30.67 -24.96
N THR A 53 -31.01 -31.67 -25.22
CA THR A 53 -30.24 -32.34 -24.15
C THR A 53 -29.16 -31.44 -23.58
N GLY A 54 -28.49 -30.63 -24.43
CA GLY A 54 -27.53 -29.61 -24.00
C GLY A 54 -28.21 -28.50 -23.18
N GLY A 55 -29.41 -28.06 -23.58
CA GLY A 55 -30.21 -27.09 -22.85
C GLY A 55 -30.68 -27.61 -21.48
N LEU A 56 -31.14 -28.86 -21.41
CA LEU A 56 -31.55 -29.51 -20.16
C LEU A 56 -30.37 -29.63 -19.18
N ALA A 57 -29.25 -30.19 -19.64
CA ALA A 57 -28.05 -30.35 -18.83
C ALA A 57 -27.45 -28.99 -18.43
N GLY A 58 -27.40 -28.03 -19.37
CA GLY A 58 -26.95 -26.67 -19.12
C GLY A 58 -27.77 -25.97 -18.04
N THR A 59 -29.11 -26.04 -18.15
CA THR A 59 -30.02 -25.46 -17.16
C THR A 59 -29.80 -26.07 -15.77
N LEU A 60 -29.67 -27.39 -15.69
CA LEU A 60 -29.37 -28.08 -14.43
C LEU A 60 -28.04 -27.61 -13.82
N MET A 61 -26.98 -27.50 -14.64
CA MET A 61 -25.67 -27.03 -14.19
C MET A 61 -25.70 -25.57 -13.73
N VAL A 62 -26.50 -24.70 -14.36
CA VAL A 62 -26.70 -23.31 -13.94
C VAL A 62 -27.40 -23.25 -12.59
N LEU A 63 -28.52 -23.96 -12.42
CA LEU A 63 -29.25 -24.01 -11.16
C LEU A 63 -28.37 -24.53 -10.02
N MET A 64 -27.60 -25.60 -10.27
CA MET A 64 -26.63 -26.14 -9.31
C MET A 64 -25.55 -25.10 -8.96
N GLY A 65 -25.01 -24.39 -9.96
CA GLY A 65 -24.02 -23.34 -9.76
C GLY A 65 -24.55 -22.18 -8.90
N ILE A 66 -25.75 -21.70 -9.21
CA ILE A 66 -26.41 -20.62 -8.46
C ILE A 66 -26.71 -21.06 -7.02
N ALA A 67 -27.25 -22.26 -6.82
CA ALA A 67 -27.54 -22.80 -5.50
C ALA A 67 -26.28 -22.90 -4.63
N TRP A 68 -25.20 -23.44 -5.20
CA TRP A 68 -23.92 -23.57 -4.52
C TRP A 68 -23.29 -22.22 -4.17
N ARG A 69 -23.27 -21.27 -5.11
CA ARG A 69 -22.77 -19.90 -4.89
C ARG A 69 -23.55 -19.18 -3.80
N THR A 70 -24.87 -19.28 -3.86
CA THR A 70 -25.80 -18.74 -2.84
C THR A 70 -25.46 -19.29 -1.46
N TYR A 71 -25.29 -20.61 -1.33
CA TYR A 71 -24.93 -21.26 -0.07
C TYR A 71 -23.59 -20.72 0.50
N ILE A 72 -22.54 -20.67 -0.32
CA ILE A 72 -21.21 -20.21 0.12
C ILE A 72 -21.24 -18.72 0.50
N LEU A 73 -21.75 -17.86 -0.38
CA LEU A 73 -21.79 -16.42 -0.13
C LEU A 73 -22.66 -16.10 1.10
N LYS A 74 -23.79 -16.78 1.30
CA LYS A 74 -24.63 -16.59 2.49
C LYS A 74 -23.88 -16.95 3.76
N LYS A 75 -23.08 -18.01 3.74
CA LYS A 75 -22.20 -18.41 4.85
C LYS A 75 -21.09 -17.38 5.12
N LEU A 76 -20.56 -16.73 4.09
CA LEU A 76 -19.55 -15.68 4.23
C LEU A 76 -20.13 -14.41 4.85
N PHE A 77 -21.25 -13.91 4.31
CA PHE A 77 -21.86 -12.67 4.77
C PHE A 77 -22.49 -12.80 6.16
N ARG A 78 -23.09 -13.94 6.51
CA ARG A 78 -23.54 -14.19 7.91
C ARG A 78 -22.40 -14.07 8.92
N SER A 79 -21.18 -14.46 8.55
CA SER A 79 -20.01 -14.31 9.42
C SER A 79 -19.56 -12.86 9.56
N TYR A 80 -19.88 -12.00 8.58
CA TYR A 80 -19.63 -10.56 8.62
C TYR A 80 -20.69 -9.83 9.44
N ASP A 81 -21.97 -10.14 9.21
CA ASP A 81 -23.08 -9.56 9.96
C ASP A 81 -22.93 -9.83 11.46
N GLY A 82 -22.60 -11.07 11.85
CA GLY A 82 -22.30 -11.40 13.24
C GLY A 82 -21.04 -10.73 13.82
N PHE A 83 -20.09 -10.28 12.99
CA PHE A 83 -18.96 -9.45 13.44
C PHE A 83 -19.41 -8.02 13.75
N LEU A 84 -20.30 -7.46 12.92
CA LEU A 84 -20.88 -6.14 13.15
C LEU A 84 -21.77 -6.14 14.41
N GLU A 85 -22.59 -7.16 14.60
CA GLU A 85 -23.46 -7.32 15.79
C GLU A 85 -22.67 -7.37 17.11
N LYS A 86 -21.46 -7.95 17.09
CA LYS A 86 -20.55 -8.00 18.26
C LYS A 86 -19.72 -6.73 18.49
N GLY A 87 -20.07 -5.62 17.83
CA GLY A 87 -19.37 -4.34 17.99
C GLY A 87 -17.96 -4.30 17.38
N GLY A 88 -17.61 -5.22 16.49
CA GLY A 88 -16.36 -5.17 15.72
C GLY A 88 -15.06 -5.43 16.50
N THR A 89 -15.14 -5.97 17.72
CA THR A 89 -13.99 -6.18 18.61
C THR A 89 -13.14 -7.41 18.24
N GLU A 90 -13.76 -8.47 17.73
CA GLU A 90 -13.06 -9.72 17.38
C GLU A 90 -12.34 -9.64 16.00
N LYS A 91 -11.19 -8.96 15.93
CA LYS A 91 -10.34 -8.87 14.71
C LYS A 91 -10.03 -10.25 14.10
N LYS A 92 -10.01 -11.32 14.91
CA LYS A 92 -9.80 -12.71 14.47
C LYS A 92 -10.90 -13.21 13.52
N ILE A 93 -12.16 -12.81 13.73
CA ILE A 93 -13.28 -13.15 12.81
C ILE A 93 -13.05 -12.48 11.46
N LEU A 94 -12.71 -11.18 11.48
CA LEU A 94 -12.51 -10.39 10.27
C LEU A 94 -11.31 -10.88 9.44
N MET A 95 -10.24 -11.33 10.10
CA MET A 95 -9.10 -11.99 9.44
C MET A 95 -9.52 -13.30 8.75
N LYS A 96 -10.26 -14.17 9.45
CA LYS A 96 -10.76 -15.42 8.86
C LYS A 96 -11.66 -15.15 7.66
N LEU A 97 -12.52 -14.12 7.75
CA LEU A 97 -13.38 -13.70 6.65
C LEU A 97 -12.56 -13.20 5.46
N LYS A 98 -11.56 -12.34 5.70
CA LYS A 98 -10.63 -11.85 4.67
C LYS A 98 -9.97 -13.00 3.91
N THR A 99 -9.44 -14.01 4.61
CA THR A 99 -8.87 -15.21 3.97
C THR A 99 -9.89 -15.95 3.10
N LYS A 100 -11.13 -16.11 3.58
CA LYS A 100 -12.17 -16.80 2.82
C LYS A 100 -12.58 -16.02 1.57
N ILE A 101 -12.67 -14.69 1.63
CA ILE A 101 -12.98 -13.83 0.48
C ILE A 101 -11.85 -13.92 -0.55
N ILE A 102 -10.59 -13.81 -0.12
CA ILE A 102 -9.42 -13.93 -1.00
C ILE A 102 -9.35 -15.30 -1.69
N ASN A 103 -9.74 -16.38 -1.01
CA ASN A 103 -9.73 -17.73 -1.56
C ASN A 103 -10.96 -18.08 -2.42
N HIS A 104 -12.06 -17.31 -2.32
CA HIS A 104 -13.31 -17.61 -3.01
C HIS A 104 -13.20 -17.72 -4.54
N PRO A 105 -12.40 -16.90 -5.25
CA PRO A 105 -12.21 -17.05 -6.69
C PRO A 105 -11.74 -18.46 -7.10
N PHE A 106 -10.85 -19.08 -6.32
CA PHE A 106 -10.41 -20.46 -6.56
C PHE A 106 -11.48 -21.50 -6.25
N HIS A 107 -12.46 -21.18 -5.41
CA HIS A 107 -13.64 -22.04 -5.21
C HIS A 107 -14.57 -21.97 -6.43
N GLU A 108 -14.84 -20.79 -6.97
CA GLU A 108 -15.61 -20.63 -8.22
C GLU A 108 -14.91 -21.32 -9.40
N GLY A 109 -13.58 -21.16 -9.51
CA GLY A 109 -12.77 -21.88 -10.49
C GLY A 109 -12.91 -23.40 -10.39
N ARG A 110 -12.72 -23.99 -9.20
CA ARG A 110 -12.90 -25.45 -9.04
C ARG A 110 -14.33 -25.90 -9.33
N MET A 111 -15.32 -25.11 -8.91
CA MET A 111 -16.73 -25.43 -9.15
C MET A 111 -17.06 -25.47 -10.64
N ILE A 112 -16.53 -24.54 -11.45
CA ILE A 112 -16.77 -24.59 -12.90
C ILE A 112 -16.09 -25.78 -13.57
N VAL A 113 -14.91 -26.21 -13.10
CA VAL A 113 -14.29 -27.47 -13.56
C VAL A 113 -15.21 -28.65 -13.27
N PHE A 114 -15.71 -28.78 -12.03
CA PHE A 114 -16.66 -29.83 -11.69
C PHE A 114 -17.92 -29.78 -12.57
N ARG A 115 -18.50 -28.59 -12.78
CA ARG A 115 -19.67 -28.42 -13.65
C ARG A 115 -19.43 -28.93 -15.07
N TRP A 116 -18.28 -28.66 -15.67
CA TRP A 116 -17.96 -29.18 -17.00
C TRP A 116 -17.69 -30.69 -17.02
N CYS A 117 -16.92 -31.19 -16.05
CA CYS A 117 -16.62 -32.61 -15.92
C CYS A 117 -17.86 -33.48 -15.66
N PHE A 118 -18.93 -32.93 -15.07
CA PHE A 118 -20.20 -33.64 -14.88
C PHE A 118 -21.23 -33.33 -15.98
N GLY A 119 -21.32 -32.07 -16.41
CA GLY A 119 -22.31 -31.62 -17.39
C GLY A 119 -22.10 -32.23 -18.77
N VAL A 120 -20.85 -32.40 -19.21
CA VAL A 120 -20.54 -32.99 -20.52
C VAL A 120 -20.92 -34.47 -20.58
N PRO A 121 -20.49 -35.34 -19.62
CA PRO A 121 -20.98 -36.71 -19.56
C PRO A 121 -22.50 -36.81 -19.40
N LEU A 122 -23.13 -35.95 -18.58
CA LEU A 122 -24.57 -35.94 -18.41
C LEU A 122 -25.30 -35.66 -19.74
N THR A 123 -24.84 -34.65 -20.49
CA THR A 123 -25.39 -34.31 -21.82
C THR A 123 -25.27 -35.51 -22.76
N HIS A 124 -24.13 -36.19 -22.74
CA HIS A 124 -23.90 -37.40 -23.54
C HIS A 124 -24.84 -38.56 -23.15
N ILE A 125 -25.00 -38.83 -21.85
CA ILE A 125 -25.90 -39.87 -21.35
C ILE A 125 -27.34 -39.58 -21.80
N LEU A 126 -27.80 -38.33 -21.64
CA LEU A 126 -29.13 -37.92 -22.08
C LEU A 126 -29.30 -38.10 -23.60
N PHE A 127 -28.29 -37.72 -24.39
CA PHE A 127 -28.35 -37.89 -25.84
C PHE A 127 -28.41 -39.37 -26.24
N ILE A 128 -27.64 -40.25 -25.58
CA ILE A 128 -27.73 -41.70 -25.80
C ILE A 128 -29.14 -42.21 -25.49
N LEU A 129 -29.70 -41.82 -24.34
CA LEU A 129 -31.02 -42.26 -23.89
C LEU A 129 -32.14 -41.86 -24.87
N PHE A 130 -32.07 -40.66 -25.44
CA PHE A 130 -33.14 -40.14 -26.30
C PHE A 130 -32.96 -40.39 -27.80
N TYR A 131 -31.74 -40.62 -28.30
CA TYR A 131 -31.47 -40.66 -29.76
C TYR A 131 -30.56 -41.80 -30.25
N LYS A 132 -29.78 -42.45 -29.37
CA LYS A 132 -28.66 -43.37 -29.69
C LYS A 132 -27.50 -42.67 -30.44
N VAL A 133 -26.34 -42.56 -29.79
CA VAL A 133 -25.15 -41.87 -30.33
C VAL A 133 -24.26 -42.86 -31.08
N LYS A 134 -23.62 -42.38 -32.16
CA LYS A 134 -22.52 -43.08 -32.83
C LYS A 134 -21.27 -43.17 -31.93
N PRO A 135 -20.65 -44.35 -31.73
CA PRO A 135 -19.53 -44.51 -30.80
C PRO A 135 -18.35 -43.53 -31.02
N GLU A 136 -18.16 -43.08 -32.25
CA GLU A 136 -17.07 -42.18 -32.64
C GLU A 136 -17.19 -40.79 -31.98
N ALA A 137 -18.41 -40.33 -31.69
CA ALA A 137 -18.64 -39.03 -31.04
C ALA A 137 -18.06 -38.98 -29.61
N HIS A 138 -17.94 -40.13 -28.94
CA HIS A 138 -17.35 -40.22 -27.60
C HIS A 138 -15.86 -39.87 -27.58
N GLN A 139 -15.15 -40.07 -28.69
CA GLN A 139 -13.72 -39.75 -28.79
C GLN A 139 -13.46 -38.25 -28.75
N SER A 140 -14.49 -37.42 -29.00
CA SER A 140 -14.39 -35.95 -28.95
C SER A 140 -14.46 -35.38 -27.52
N ILE A 141 -14.95 -36.16 -26.54
CA ILE A 141 -15.17 -35.68 -25.16
C ILE A 141 -13.89 -35.16 -24.49
N PRO A 142 -12.74 -35.87 -24.54
CA PRO A 142 -11.52 -35.38 -23.92
C PRO A 142 -11.06 -34.04 -24.51
N PHE A 143 -11.20 -33.86 -25.83
CA PHE A 143 -10.87 -32.62 -26.51
C PHE A 143 -11.82 -31.48 -26.11
N LEU A 144 -13.12 -31.77 -25.99
CA LEU A 144 -14.11 -30.82 -25.51
C LEU A 144 -13.77 -30.31 -24.11
N LEU A 145 -13.47 -31.22 -23.17
CA LEU A 145 -13.06 -30.84 -21.82
C LEU A 145 -11.72 -30.08 -21.83
N LEU A 146 -10.76 -30.50 -22.65
CA LEU A 146 -9.44 -29.89 -22.72
C LEU A 146 -9.48 -28.43 -23.16
N TYR A 147 -10.38 -28.04 -24.08
CA TYR A 147 -10.50 -26.62 -24.44
C TYR A 147 -11.41 -25.80 -23.53
N ILE A 148 -12.48 -26.40 -22.99
CA ILE A 148 -13.46 -25.63 -22.20
C ILE A 148 -12.97 -25.39 -20.77
N VAL A 149 -12.40 -26.40 -20.13
CA VAL A 149 -12.06 -26.35 -18.71
C VAL A 149 -11.01 -25.28 -18.40
N PRO A 150 -9.88 -25.17 -19.14
CA PRO A 150 -8.85 -24.17 -18.82
C PRO A 150 -9.34 -22.73 -18.97
N VAL A 151 -10.07 -22.41 -20.05
CA VAL A 151 -10.59 -21.06 -20.30
C VAL A 151 -11.69 -20.69 -19.32
N SER A 152 -12.54 -21.64 -18.94
CA SER A 152 -13.58 -21.43 -17.92
C SER A 152 -12.97 -21.25 -16.53
N TYR A 153 -12.00 -22.08 -16.15
CA TYR A 153 -11.33 -22.02 -14.85
C TYR A 153 -10.69 -20.65 -14.63
N ILE A 154 -9.89 -20.19 -15.59
CA ILE A 154 -9.18 -18.91 -15.44
C ILE A 154 -10.16 -17.75 -15.44
N SER A 155 -11.14 -17.72 -16.34
CA SER A 155 -12.12 -16.64 -16.42
C SER A 155 -12.95 -16.53 -15.14
N TYR A 156 -13.34 -17.67 -14.54
CA TYR A 156 -14.07 -17.68 -13.27
C TYR A 156 -13.24 -17.11 -12.13
N ILE A 157 -11.94 -17.44 -12.05
CA ILE A 157 -11.03 -16.84 -11.06
C ILE A 157 -10.93 -15.33 -11.28
N LEU A 158 -10.59 -14.91 -12.50
CA LEU A 158 -10.34 -13.50 -12.83
C LEU A 158 -11.57 -12.61 -12.57
N ILE A 159 -12.75 -13.04 -13.03
CA ILE A 159 -14.01 -12.32 -12.85
C ILE A 159 -14.38 -12.25 -11.36
N SER A 160 -14.30 -13.38 -10.65
CA SER A 160 -14.68 -13.44 -9.24
C SER A 160 -13.77 -12.59 -8.37
N GLU A 161 -12.46 -12.64 -8.63
CA GLU A 161 -11.47 -11.84 -7.93
C GLU A 161 -11.73 -10.34 -8.11
N ARG A 162 -12.00 -9.89 -9.35
CA ARG A 162 -12.28 -8.48 -9.63
C ARG A 162 -13.52 -7.96 -8.91
N VAL A 163 -14.57 -8.78 -8.78
CA VAL A 163 -15.79 -8.40 -8.02
C VAL A 163 -15.49 -8.33 -6.53
N LEU A 164 -14.82 -9.35 -5.98
CA LEU A 164 -14.53 -9.43 -4.54
C LEU A 164 -13.46 -8.44 -4.06
N GLN A 165 -12.57 -7.99 -4.94
CA GLN A 165 -11.55 -7.00 -4.60
C GLN A 165 -12.17 -5.69 -4.08
N LYS A 166 -13.35 -5.30 -4.59
CA LYS A 166 -14.09 -4.11 -4.13
C LYS A 166 -14.45 -4.20 -2.64
N ILE A 167 -14.77 -5.40 -2.16
CA ILE A 167 -15.11 -5.65 -0.75
C ILE A 167 -13.86 -5.49 0.14
N LEU A 168 -12.72 -6.00 -0.33
CA LEU A 168 -11.46 -5.98 0.41
C LEU A 168 -10.82 -4.59 0.49
N THR A 169 -11.25 -3.65 -0.35
CA THR A 169 -10.81 -2.25 -0.30
C THR A 169 -11.57 -1.40 0.72
N ASN A 170 -12.65 -1.91 1.32
CA ASN A 170 -13.37 -1.19 2.38
C ASN A 170 -12.52 -1.01 3.64
N ASP A 171 -12.78 0.08 4.38
CA ASP A 171 -12.02 0.49 5.57
C ASP A 171 -11.91 -0.61 6.64
N SER A 172 -12.94 -1.46 6.77
CA SER A 172 -12.91 -2.60 7.71
C SER A 172 -11.77 -3.58 7.41
N PHE A 173 -11.44 -3.84 6.15
CA PHE A 173 -10.40 -4.81 5.75
C PHE A 173 -9.05 -4.17 5.44
N LYS A 174 -9.05 -2.88 5.08
CA LYS A 174 -7.87 -2.09 4.73
C LYS A 174 -6.82 -2.08 5.84
N ASN A 175 -7.28 -1.95 7.09
CA ASN A 175 -6.42 -1.80 8.27
C ASN A 175 -6.03 -3.12 8.96
N LEU A 176 -6.36 -4.27 8.35
CA LEU A 176 -6.00 -5.57 8.93
C LEU A 176 -4.56 -5.94 8.59
N PRO A 177 -3.79 -6.48 9.57
CA PRO A 177 -2.44 -6.91 9.33
C PRO A 177 -2.40 -8.07 8.31
N PRO A 178 -1.23 -8.27 7.70
CA PRO A 178 -1.04 -9.25 6.64
C PRO A 178 -1.37 -10.68 7.11
N LEU A 179 -1.99 -11.46 6.22
CA LEU A 179 -2.32 -12.86 6.47
C LEU A 179 -1.02 -13.68 6.69
N LYS A 180 -0.91 -14.33 7.86
CA LYS A 180 0.28 -15.12 8.22
C LYS A 180 0.37 -16.52 7.57
N ASN A 181 -0.71 -17.08 6.98
CA ASN A 181 -0.66 -18.43 6.36
C ASN A 181 -1.84 -18.80 5.41
N LYS A 182 -1.56 -19.73 4.47
CA LYS A 182 -2.42 -20.53 3.55
C LYS A 182 -3.58 -19.82 2.80
N ALA A 183 -3.45 -18.57 2.39
CA ALA A 183 -4.29 -18.11 1.28
C ALA A 183 -3.69 -18.64 -0.04
N LEU A 184 -4.55 -19.19 -0.90
CA LEU A 184 -4.14 -19.66 -2.23
C LEU A 184 -3.56 -18.46 -2.98
N SER A 185 -2.30 -18.57 -3.40
CA SER A 185 -1.64 -17.53 -4.18
C SER A 185 -1.29 -18.06 -5.56
N MET A 186 -1.50 -17.20 -6.55
CA MET A 186 -0.95 -17.38 -7.88
C MET A 186 -0.19 -16.10 -8.20
N ASN A 187 1.13 -16.22 -8.36
CA ASN A 187 1.95 -15.12 -8.85
C ASN A 187 1.37 -14.61 -10.18
N TYR A 188 1.32 -13.29 -10.34
CA TYR A 188 0.83 -12.57 -11.51
C TYR A 188 1.45 -13.07 -12.82
N PHE A 189 2.75 -13.41 -12.82
CA PHE A 189 3.42 -14.00 -13.98
C PHE A 189 2.82 -15.36 -14.35
N ARG A 190 2.64 -16.26 -13.37
CA ARG A 190 2.00 -17.57 -13.60
C ARG A 190 0.55 -17.40 -14.06
N ARG A 191 -0.14 -16.40 -13.50
CA ARG A 191 -1.51 -16.04 -13.88
C ARG A 191 -1.60 -15.59 -15.33
N LEU A 192 -0.67 -14.73 -15.80
CA LEU A 192 -0.57 -14.34 -17.21
C LEU A 192 -0.35 -15.55 -18.11
N LEU A 193 0.65 -16.37 -17.78
CA LEU A 193 1.02 -17.53 -18.58
C LEU A 193 -0.13 -18.53 -18.72
N ILE A 194 -0.78 -18.90 -17.60
CA ILE A 194 -1.92 -19.82 -17.60
C ILE A 194 -3.10 -19.21 -18.37
N SER A 195 -3.33 -17.90 -18.25
CA SER A 195 -4.41 -17.22 -18.99
C SER A 195 -4.19 -17.30 -20.50
N PHE A 196 -2.98 -17.02 -20.98
CA PHE A 196 -2.65 -17.12 -22.40
C PHE A 196 -2.73 -18.57 -22.90
N LEU A 197 -2.19 -19.52 -22.13
CA LEU A 197 -2.24 -20.93 -22.49
C LEU A 197 -3.68 -21.46 -22.53
N SER A 198 -4.52 -21.11 -21.55
CA SER A 198 -5.92 -21.50 -21.49
C SER A 198 -6.72 -21.05 -22.73
N VAL A 199 -6.45 -19.85 -23.23
CA VAL A 199 -7.13 -19.32 -24.42
C VAL A 199 -6.55 -19.92 -25.70
N ALA A 200 -5.22 -20.12 -25.76
CA ALA A 200 -4.54 -20.70 -26.92
C ALA A 200 -4.90 -22.18 -27.13
N ILE A 201 -5.08 -22.97 -26.06
CA ILE A 201 -5.44 -24.40 -26.14
C ILE A 201 -6.71 -24.63 -26.98
N MET A 202 -7.64 -23.68 -26.97
CA MET A 202 -8.95 -23.83 -27.61
C MET A 202 -8.89 -24.07 -29.13
N PRO A 203 -8.35 -23.17 -29.96
CA PRO A 203 -8.23 -23.42 -31.39
C PRO A 203 -7.39 -24.67 -31.69
N PHE A 204 -6.32 -24.92 -30.94
CA PHE A 204 -5.47 -26.11 -31.15
C PHE A 204 -6.24 -27.42 -30.93
N CYS A 205 -7.03 -27.52 -29.85
CA CYS A 205 -7.81 -28.72 -29.57
C CYS A 205 -8.92 -28.93 -30.59
N VAL A 206 -9.64 -27.84 -30.93
CA VAL A 206 -10.76 -27.92 -31.86
C VAL A 206 -10.27 -28.25 -33.27
N LEU A 207 -9.32 -27.48 -33.81
CA LEU A 207 -8.76 -27.73 -35.15
C LEU A 207 -8.03 -29.06 -35.21
N GLY A 208 -7.22 -29.39 -34.19
CA GLY A 208 -6.49 -30.65 -34.12
C GLY A 208 -7.42 -31.86 -34.14
N TYR A 209 -8.52 -31.82 -33.39
CA TYR A 209 -9.51 -32.90 -33.43
C TYR A 209 -10.26 -32.96 -34.76
N LEU A 210 -10.64 -31.82 -35.35
CA LEU A 210 -11.28 -31.80 -36.67
C LEU A 210 -10.37 -32.42 -37.75
N MET A 211 -9.08 -32.07 -37.76
CA MET A 211 -8.09 -32.66 -38.67
C MET A 211 -7.95 -34.17 -38.45
N TYR A 212 -7.84 -34.61 -37.20
CA TYR A 212 -7.79 -36.04 -36.84
C TYR A 212 -9.05 -36.79 -37.29
N ALA A 213 -10.23 -36.24 -37.05
CA ALA A 213 -11.51 -36.85 -37.42
C ALA A 213 -11.70 -36.93 -38.94
N MET A 214 -11.17 -35.95 -39.68
CA MET A 214 -11.14 -35.97 -41.15
C MET A 214 -10.20 -37.06 -41.69
N ASP A 215 -8.99 -37.19 -41.13
CA ASP A 215 -8.02 -38.23 -41.51
C ASP A 215 -8.57 -39.65 -41.28
N LYS A 216 -9.25 -39.87 -40.15
CA LYS A 216 -9.90 -41.15 -39.85
C LYS A 216 -11.20 -41.41 -40.63
N GLY A 217 -11.65 -40.45 -41.44
CA GLY A 217 -12.89 -40.57 -42.20
C GLY A 217 -14.17 -40.54 -41.36
N PHE A 218 -14.07 -40.21 -40.06
CA PHE A 218 -15.23 -40.07 -39.16
C PHE A 218 -16.07 -38.83 -39.49
N LEU A 219 -15.43 -37.80 -40.05
CA LEU A 219 -16.05 -36.53 -40.36
C LEU A 219 -15.76 -36.10 -41.79
N LYS A 220 -16.82 -35.77 -42.54
CA LYS A 220 -16.72 -35.05 -43.82
C LYS A 220 -17.04 -33.58 -43.58
N VAL A 221 -16.00 -32.75 -43.55
CA VAL A 221 -16.16 -31.31 -43.38
C VAL A 221 -16.51 -30.67 -44.73
N SER A 222 -17.71 -30.13 -44.85
CA SER A 222 -18.06 -29.22 -45.94
C SER A 222 -17.69 -27.79 -45.54
N HIS A 223 -17.21 -26.97 -46.48
CA HIS A 223 -16.89 -25.55 -46.24
C HIS A 223 -15.89 -25.30 -45.09
N PRO A 224 -14.63 -25.77 -45.18
CA PRO A 224 -13.64 -25.62 -44.12
C PRO A 224 -13.41 -24.17 -43.67
N PHE A 225 -13.53 -23.19 -44.58
CA PHE A 225 -13.44 -21.77 -44.26
C PHE A 225 -14.50 -21.29 -43.26
N LEU A 226 -15.72 -21.84 -43.32
CA LEU A 226 -16.79 -21.50 -42.37
C LEU A 226 -16.43 -21.95 -40.96
N HIS A 227 -15.90 -23.17 -40.82
CA HIS A 227 -15.47 -23.70 -39.53
C HIS A 227 -14.32 -22.88 -38.92
N ILE A 228 -13.33 -22.50 -39.74
CA ILE A 228 -12.25 -21.60 -39.31
C ILE A 228 -12.81 -20.25 -38.85
N GLY A 229 -13.78 -19.69 -39.58
CA GLY A 229 -14.45 -18.44 -39.22
C GLY A 229 -15.17 -18.51 -37.86
N ILE A 230 -15.98 -19.55 -37.63
CA ILE A 230 -16.68 -19.76 -36.36
C ILE A 230 -15.68 -19.89 -35.20
N ILE A 231 -14.64 -20.70 -35.37
CA ILE A 231 -13.61 -20.90 -34.34
C ILE A 231 -12.90 -19.57 -34.06
N GLY A 232 -12.53 -18.81 -35.09
CA GLY A 232 -11.87 -17.51 -34.96
C GLY A 232 -12.71 -16.50 -34.17
N VAL A 233 -13.99 -16.34 -34.53
CA VAL A 233 -14.92 -15.44 -33.80
C VAL A 233 -15.12 -15.91 -32.36
N SER A 234 -15.28 -17.22 -32.13
CA SER A 234 -15.48 -17.78 -30.79
C SER A 234 -14.27 -17.61 -29.88
N MET A 235 -13.04 -17.63 -30.43
CA MET A 235 -11.79 -17.43 -29.69
C MET A 235 -11.56 -15.94 -29.36
N PHE A 236 -12.07 -15.03 -30.19
CA PHE A 236 -11.88 -13.60 -29.99
C PHE A 236 -12.51 -13.10 -28.68
N VAL A 237 -13.69 -13.61 -28.32
CA VAL A 237 -14.40 -13.22 -27.09
C VAL A 237 -13.62 -13.56 -25.81
N PRO A 238 -13.16 -14.81 -25.55
CA PRO A 238 -12.39 -15.13 -24.36
C PRO A 238 -11.04 -14.40 -24.34
N ILE A 239 -10.37 -14.19 -25.48
CA ILE A 239 -9.18 -13.32 -25.55
C ILE A 239 -9.52 -11.94 -24.99
N MET A 240 -10.58 -11.30 -25.50
CA MET A 240 -10.97 -9.96 -25.09
C MET A 240 -11.30 -9.89 -23.61
N VAL A 241 -12.10 -10.85 -23.09
CA VAL A 241 -12.49 -10.90 -21.68
C VAL A 241 -11.27 -11.07 -20.77
N VAL A 242 -10.42 -12.06 -21.05
CA VAL A 242 -9.22 -12.34 -20.26
C VAL A 242 -8.27 -11.15 -20.29
N SER A 243 -7.98 -10.61 -21.47
CA SER A 243 -7.11 -9.44 -21.61
C SER A 243 -7.65 -8.21 -20.90
N TYR A 244 -8.95 -7.91 -21.03
CA TYR A 244 -9.57 -6.76 -20.36
C TYR A 244 -9.51 -6.87 -18.84
N VAL A 245 -9.80 -8.05 -18.28
CA VAL A 245 -9.75 -8.25 -16.82
C VAL A 245 -8.30 -8.19 -16.32
N MET A 246 -7.36 -8.77 -17.05
CA MET A 246 -5.96 -8.82 -16.65
C MET A 246 -5.28 -7.44 -16.71
N ALA A 247 -5.52 -6.68 -17.77
CA ALA A 247 -5.08 -5.30 -17.90
C ALA A 247 -5.70 -4.40 -16.81
N GLY A 248 -6.98 -4.59 -16.50
CA GLY A 248 -7.64 -3.88 -15.40
C GLY A 248 -7.03 -4.20 -14.04
N SER A 249 -6.68 -5.47 -13.79
CA SER A 249 -5.99 -5.89 -12.56
C SER A 249 -4.61 -5.23 -12.44
N LEU A 250 -3.84 -5.20 -13.53
CA LEU A 250 -2.52 -4.57 -13.59
C LEU A 250 -2.59 -3.08 -13.28
N ARG A 251 -3.47 -2.37 -14.01
CA ARG A 251 -3.69 -0.94 -13.85
C ARG A 251 -4.10 -0.59 -12.42
N SER A 252 -5.09 -1.29 -11.87
CA SER A 252 -5.56 -1.09 -10.50
C SER A 252 -4.46 -1.32 -9.46
N GLY A 253 -3.60 -2.33 -9.66
CA GLY A 253 -2.46 -2.60 -8.78
C GLY A 253 -1.44 -1.46 -8.79
N ILE A 254 -1.02 -1.01 -9.98
CA ILE A 254 -0.03 0.06 -10.16
C ILE A 254 -0.57 1.42 -9.70
N ASP A 255 -1.80 1.78 -10.09
CA ASP A 255 -2.40 3.08 -9.78
C ASP A 255 -2.53 3.29 -8.26
N LYS A 256 -2.94 2.24 -7.51
CA LYS A 256 -3.06 2.32 -6.05
C LYS A 256 -1.72 2.52 -5.35
N VAL A 257 -0.70 1.75 -5.73
CA VAL A 257 0.66 1.88 -5.17
C VAL A 257 1.22 3.27 -5.47
N THR A 258 1.09 3.74 -6.70
CA THR A 258 1.57 5.05 -7.14
C THR A 258 0.85 6.17 -6.38
N HIS A 259 -0.47 6.08 -6.24
CA HIS A 259 -1.27 7.07 -5.52
C HIS A 259 -0.87 7.16 -4.05
N THR A 260 -0.70 6.03 -3.35
CA THR A 260 -0.25 6.05 -1.95
C THR A 260 1.17 6.58 -1.83
N LEU A 261 2.10 6.18 -2.70
CA LEU A 261 3.47 6.71 -2.67
C LEU A 261 3.47 8.23 -2.82
N LYS A 262 2.59 8.79 -3.65
CA LYS A 262 2.40 10.24 -3.77
C LYS A 262 1.85 10.89 -2.49
N ARG A 263 0.96 10.22 -1.75
CA ARG A 263 0.49 10.72 -0.44
C ARG A 263 1.60 10.72 0.59
N VAL A 264 2.36 9.63 0.65
CA VAL A 264 3.50 9.45 1.54
C VAL A 264 4.60 10.47 1.24
N SER A 265 4.87 10.78 -0.05
CA SER A 265 5.85 11.80 -0.42
C SER A 265 5.43 13.22 -0.02
N LEU A 266 4.14 13.45 0.23
CA LEU A 266 3.60 14.70 0.76
C LEU A 266 3.57 14.73 2.30
N GLY A 267 4.14 13.73 2.98
CA GLY A 267 4.18 13.62 4.44
C GLY A 267 2.92 13.02 5.08
N ASP A 268 1.97 12.52 4.29
CA ASP A 268 0.78 11.84 4.82
C ASP A 268 1.08 10.36 5.09
N PHE A 269 1.48 10.06 6.34
CA PHE A 269 1.70 8.70 6.81
C PHE A 269 0.47 8.04 7.43
N SER A 270 -0.74 8.60 7.25
CA SER A 270 -1.99 8.00 7.73
C SER A 270 -2.59 7.01 6.72
N GLU A 271 -2.28 7.18 5.43
CA GLU A 271 -2.75 6.33 4.35
C GLU A 271 -2.13 4.91 4.43
N ARG A 272 -2.89 3.89 4.04
CA ARG A 272 -2.44 2.49 4.02
C ARG A 272 -2.97 1.81 2.76
N LEU A 273 -2.22 0.90 2.16
CA LEU A 273 -2.77 0.07 1.08
C LEU A 273 -3.59 -1.07 1.65
N ALA A 274 -4.76 -1.30 1.04
CA ALA A 274 -5.52 -2.51 1.28
C ALA A 274 -4.77 -3.72 0.69
N VAL A 275 -4.39 -4.68 1.55
CA VAL A 275 -3.88 -5.99 1.11
C VAL A 275 -5.07 -6.82 0.62
N ALA A 276 -5.44 -6.63 -0.64
CA ALA A 276 -6.67 -7.16 -1.25
C ALA A 276 -6.45 -8.39 -2.17
N SER A 277 -5.20 -8.74 -2.43
CA SER A 277 -4.81 -9.89 -3.24
C SER A 277 -3.67 -10.64 -2.54
N ASN A 278 -3.41 -11.86 -3.00
CA ASN A 278 -2.38 -12.74 -2.45
C ASN A 278 -1.23 -12.96 -3.45
N ASP A 279 -1.03 -11.99 -4.33
CA ASP A 279 -0.03 -11.94 -5.40
C ASP A 279 1.06 -10.89 -5.10
N GLU A 280 1.85 -10.52 -6.10
CA GLU A 280 2.91 -9.52 -6.02
C GLU A 280 2.37 -8.15 -5.60
N PHE A 281 1.16 -7.78 -6.01
CA PHE A 281 0.54 -6.51 -5.59
C PHE A 281 0.14 -6.54 -4.12
N GLY A 282 -0.38 -7.68 -3.64
CA GLY A 282 -0.67 -7.87 -2.22
C GLY A 282 0.60 -7.82 -1.37
N MET A 283 1.69 -8.42 -1.85
CA MET A 283 3.00 -8.36 -1.19
C MET A 283 3.56 -6.93 -1.19
N GLN A 284 3.48 -6.21 -2.31
CA GLN A 284 3.89 -4.81 -2.39
C GLN A 284 3.09 -3.92 -1.45
N ALA A 285 1.77 -4.11 -1.36
CA ALA A 285 0.91 -3.39 -0.41
C ALA A 285 1.37 -3.61 1.04
N LYS A 286 1.71 -4.84 1.41
CA LYS A 286 2.27 -5.16 2.74
C LYS A 286 3.60 -4.43 2.97
N THR A 287 4.56 -4.60 2.07
CA THR A 287 5.90 -3.99 2.21
C THR A 287 5.80 -2.47 2.27
N LEU A 288 4.97 -1.85 1.46
CA LEU A 288 4.76 -0.40 1.47
C LEU A 288 4.12 0.05 2.79
N ASN A 289 3.14 -0.68 3.32
CA ASN A 289 2.59 -0.37 4.65
C ASN A 289 3.64 -0.44 5.76
N ASP A 290 4.55 -1.41 5.72
CA ASP A 290 5.65 -1.52 6.68
C ASP A 290 6.62 -0.33 6.56
N ILE A 291 6.89 0.15 5.34
CA ILE A 291 7.68 1.36 5.08
C ILE A 291 6.97 2.60 5.64
N ILE A 292 5.68 2.77 5.38
CA ILE A 292 4.89 3.90 5.88
C ILE A 292 4.90 3.94 7.41
N LEU A 293 4.78 2.77 8.07
CA LEU A 293 4.86 2.68 9.53
C LEU A 293 6.22 3.16 10.06
N LYS A 294 7.32 2.70 9.45
CA LYS A 294 8.67 3.13 9.84
C LYS A 294 8.90 4.62 9.61
N LEU A 295 8.44 5.16 8.47
CA LEU A 295 8.52 6.59 8.19
C LEU A 295 7.74 7.41 9.22
N SER A 296 6.52 6.96 9.57
CA SER A 296 5.72 7.61 10.61
C SER A 296 6.43 7.62 11.97
N GLN A 297 7.10 6.53 12.34
CA GLN A 297 7.85 6.44 13.60
C GLN A 297 9.04 7.40 13.61
N MET A 298 9.85 7.39 12.54
CA MET A 298 10.99 8.31 12.40
C MET A 298 10.56 9.77 12.41
N TYR A 299 9.43 10.11 11.77
CA TYR A 299 8.90 11.47 11.78
C TYR A 299 8.52 11.94 13.18
N THR A 300 7.83 11.09 13.97
CA THR A 300 7.49 11.40 15.35
C THR A 300 8.74 11.57 16.20
N GLU A 301 9.73 10.69 16.05
CA GLU A 301 11.00 10.78 16.78
C GLU A 301 11.76 12.07 16.47
N ILE A 302 11.85 12.47 15.19
CA ILE A 302 12.47 13.75 14.79
C ILE A 302 11.72 14.94 15.42
N LYS A 303 10.38 14.90 15.43
CA LYS A 303 9.57 15.95 16.03
C LYS A 303 9.83 16.07 17.54
N ASP A 304 9.86 14.95 18.24
CA ASP A 304 10.12 14.91 19.67
C ASP A 304 11.55 15.36 19.99
N LEU A 305 12.54 14.96 19.18
CA LEU A 305 13.92 15.43 19.30
C LEU A 305 14.04 16.94 19.09
N ASN A 306 13.38 17.50 18.07
CA ASN A 306 13.38 18.94 17.82
C ASN A 306 12.76 19.72 18.99
N GLN A 307 11.59 19.31 19.48
CA GLN A 307 10.95 19.97 20.63
C GLN A 307 11.81 19.90 21.90
N ASN A 308 12.49 18.77 22.11
CA ASN A 308 13.42 18.62 23.23
C ASN A 308 14.68 19.47 23.07
N LEU A 309 15.18 19.61 21.83
CA LEU A 309 16.32 20.45 21.52
C LEU A 309 16.00 21.92 21.72
N GLU A 310 14.85 22.39 21.23
CA GLU A 310 14.36 23.77 21.44
C GLU A 310 14.30 24.12 22.92
N ARG A 311 13.68 23.25 23.75
CA ARG A 311 13.62 23.45 25.20
C ARG A 311 15.00 23.54 25.86
N LYS A 312 15.94 22.70 25.43
CA LYS A 312 17.33 22.75 25.93
C LYS A 312 18.03 24.03 25.52
N VAL A 313 17.82 24.51 24.28
CA VAL A 313 18.38 25.77 23.79
C VAL A 313 17.83 26.94 24.59
N GLU A 314 16.52 27.00 24.83
CA GLU A 314 15.90 28.04 25.67
C GLU A 314 16.46 28.04 27.09
N GLN A 315 16.53 26.87 27.73
CA GLN A 315 17.08 26.74 29.07
C GLN A 315 18.54 27.23 29.14
N ARG A 316 19.41 26.77 28.24
CA ARG A 316 20.82 27.18 28.20
C ARG A 316 20.99 28.66 27.90
N THR A 317 20.13 29.22 27.05
CA THR A 317 20.15 30.65 26.74
C THR A 317 19.74 31.47 27.95
N ALA A 318 18.75 31.01 28.73
CA ALA A 318 18.34 31.65 29.97
C ALA A 318 19.45 31.58 31.05
N GLU A 319 20.05 30.41 31.28
CA GLU A 319 21.18 30.21 32.21
C GLU A 319 22.38 31.11 31.83
N LEU A 320 22.69 31.19 30.54
CA LEU A 320 23.76 32.03 30.03
C LEU A 320 23.47 33.53 30.25
N LYS A 321 22.22 33.97 30.01
CA LYS A 321 21.81 35.35 30.23
C LYS A 321 21.90 35.73 31.71
N GLU A 322 21.45 34.84 32.61
CA GLU A 322 21.56 35.05 34.04
C GLU A 322 23.03 35.17 34.48
N SER A 323 23.89 34.27 34.00
CA SER A 323 25.33 34.31 34.28
C SER A 323 25.98 35.60 33.77
N LEU A 324 25.60 36.04 32.56
CA LEU A 324 26.11 37.29 31.97
C LEU A 324 25.70 38.51 32.80
N GLU A 325 24.44 38.59 33.24
CA GLU A 325 23.95 39.67 34.10
C GLU A 325 24.64 39.67 35.47
N HIS A 326 24.89 38.48 36.04
CA HIS A 326 25.66 38.36 37.28
C HIS A 326 27.10 38.87 37.10
N VAL A 327 27.79 38.47 36.03
CA VAL A 327 29.15 38.95 35.72
C VAL A 327 29.18 40.46 35.51
N LYS A 328 28.20 41.03 34.79
CA LYS A 328 28.09 42.48 34.61
C LYS A 328 27.90 43.21 35.95
N LYS A 329 27.05 42.68 36.84
CA LYS A 329 26.82 43.27 38.17
C LYS A 329 28.09 43.25 39.01
N LEU A 330 28.81 42.13 39.02
CA LEU A 330 30.09 42.01 39.72
C LEU A 330 31.14 42.97 39.15
N LYS A 331 31.22 43.09 37.82
CA LYS A 331 32.10 44.05 37.16
C LYS A 331 31.77 45.50 37.56
N PHE A 332 30.50 45.88 37.53
CA PHE A 332 30.06 47.22 37.94
C PHE A 332 30.41 47.52 39.41
N GLN A 333 30.21 46.55 40.31
CA GLN A 333 30.62 46.69 41.71
C GLN A 333 32.13 46.87 41.84
N GLN A 334 32.91 46.02 41.16
CA GLN A 334 34.37 46.09 41.16
C GLN A 334 34.89 47.44 40.62
N ASP A 335 34.33 47.93 39.51
CA ASP A 335 34.70 49.24 38.95
C ASP A 335 34.30 50.39 39.91
N GLY A 336 33.22 50.23 40.68
CA GLY A 336 32.85 51.14 41.76
C GLY A 336 33.84 51.15 42.93
N ASP A 337 34.32 49.98 43.33
CA ASP A 337 35.35 49.83 44.37
C ASP A 337 36.69 50.44 43.92
N TYR A 338 37.08 50.25 42.66
CA TYR A 338 38.24 50.92 42.08
C TYR A 338 38.07 52.44 42.07
N PHE A 339 36.89 52.93 41.69
CA PHE A 339 36.60 54.37 41.71
C PHE A 339 36.76 54.94 43.12
N LEU A 340 36.13 54.33 44.12
CA LEU A 340 36.25 54.77 45.51
C LEU A 340 37.71 54.75 45.98
N THR A 341 38.43 53.67 45.70
CA THR A 341 39.85 53.57 46.05
C THR A 341 40.68 54.66 45.38
N SER A 342 40.44 54.96 44.10
CA SER A 342 41.14 56.04 43.40
C SER A 342 40.90 57.41 44.05
N LEU A 343 39.67 57.67 44.55
CA LEU A 343 39.34 58.90 45.27
C LEU A 343 40.05 58.97 46.62
N LEU A 344 40.16 57.87 47.35
CA LEU A 344 40.85 57.79 48.64
C LEU A 344 42.37 57.97 48.50
N LEU A 345 42.95 57.47 47.41
CA LEU A 345 44.39 57.59 47.13
C LEU A 345 44.77 58.98 46.60
N LYS A 346 43.88 59.65 45.85
CA LYS A 346 44.13 60.97 45.25
C LYS A 346 44.69 62.03 46.23
N PRO A 347 44.17 62.21 47.47
CA PRO A 347 44.75 63.17 48.40
C PRO A 347 46.13 62.79 48.93
N LEU A 348 46.53 61.51 48.86
CA LEU A 348 47.84 61.03 49.32
C LEU A 348 48.95 61.29 48.29
N GLY A 349 48.60 61.44 47.00
CA GLY A 349 49.55 61.70 45.91
C GLY A 349 49.66 63.17 45.51
N LYS A 350 49.51 64.10 46.46
CA LYS A 350 49.50 65.54 46.17
C LYS A 350 50.91 66.13 46.18
N ASN A 351 51.07 67.16 45.35
CA ASN A 351 52.27 67.99 45.32
C ASN A 351 51.98 69.31 46.04
N GLU A 352 52.26 69.36 47.34
CA GLU A 352 52.00 70.51 48.21
C GLU A 352 53.30 71.22 48.61
N ILE A 353 54.04 71.68 47.59
CA ILE A 353 55.30 72.41 47.78
C ILE A 353 55.04 73.92 47.81
N LYS A 354 55.67 74.60 48.77
CA LYS A 354 55.76 76.07 48.83
C LYS A 354 57.23 76.46 48.95
N SER A 355 57.87 76.77 47.81
CA SER A 355 59.29 77.15 47.73
C SER A 355 59.56 78.01 46.52
N ASP A 356 60.32 79.09 46.69
CA ASP A 356 60.76 79.97 45.61
C ASP A 356 62.04 79.46 44.92
N LYS A 357 62.61 78.35 45.41
CA LYS A 357 63.93 77.84 44.98
C LYS A 357 63.86 76.54 44.18
N VAL A 358 62.84 75.72 44.38
CA VAL A 358 62.75 74.37 43.81
C VAL A 358 61.30 74.07 43.40
N LYS A 359 61.13 73.64 42.15
CA LYS A 359 59.87 73.15 41.59
C LYS A 359 59.95 71.63 41.40
N ILE A 360 58.89 70.91 41.75
CA ILE A 360 58.74 69.48 41.47
C ILE A 360 57.44 69.31 40.68
N ASP A 361 57.45 68.46 39.66
CA ASP A 361 56.28 68.06 38.87
C ASP A 361 56.21 66.52 38.84
N PHE A 362 55.00 65.94 38.78
CA PHE A 362 54.82 64.48 38.72
C PHE A 362 54.27 64.05 37.36
N LEU A 363 54.82 62.96 36.81
CA LEU A 363 54.26 62.24 35.68
C LEU A 363 53.89 60.84 36.16
N ILE A 364 52.59 60.55 36.26
CA ILE A 364 52.09 59.28 36.79
C ILE A 364 51.14 58.67 35.76
N LYS A 365 51.35 57.38 35.45
CA LYS A 365 50.41 56.54 34.71
C LYS A 365 50.12 55.29 35.54
N GLN A 366 48.87 55.07 35.88
CA GLN A 366 48.52 53.96 36.76
C GLN A 366 48.49 52.63 35.99
N LYS A 367 48.54 51.52 36.74
CA LYS A 367 48.58 50.17 36.16
C LYS A 367 47.28 49.78 35.44
N LYS A 368 46.14 50.27 35.90
CA LYS A 368 44.82 49.93 35.35
C LYS A 368 44.02 51.19 35.06
N GLU A 369 43.53 51.28 33.83
CA GLU A 369 42.53 52.25 33.39
C GLU A 369 41.16 51.56 33.35
N PHE A 370 40.12 52.22 33.87
CA PHE A 370 38.77 51.69 33.93
C PHE A 370 37.73 52.80 33.77
N GLU A 371 36.54 52.44 33.31
CA GLU A 371 35.43 53.37 33.13
C GLU A 371 34.39 53.17 34.22
N PHE A 372 33.98 54.27 34.86
CA PHE A 372 32.88 54.26 35.82
C PHE A 372 32.00 55.48 35.62
N LYS A 373 30.69 55.28 35.42
CA LYS A 373 29.70 56.34 35.13
C LYS A 373 30.15 57.29 34.00
N ASN A 374 30.57 56.71 32.88
CA ASN A 374 31.00 57.42 31.66
C ASN A 374 32.20 58.35 31.85
N ARG A 375 33.06 58.04 32.82
CA ARG A 375 34.34 58.74 33.05
C ARG A 375 35.43 57.71 33.25
N VAL A 376 36.61 58.04 32.74
CA VAL A 376 37.79 57.19 32.82
C VAL A 376 38.57 57.54 34.07
N PHE A 377 39.00 56.52 34.81
CA PHE A 377 39.80 56.61 36.01
C PHE A 377 40.96 55.62 35.94
N GLU A 378 41.94 55.83 36.81
CA GLU A 378 43.22 55.14 36.80
C GLU A 378 43.60 54.72 38.23
N ILE A 379 44.11 53.50 38.43
CA ILE A 379 44.49 52.94 39.76
C ILE A 379 45.60 51.87 39.69
N GLY A 380 46.37 51.70 40.77
CA GLY A 380 47.19 50.50 41.04
C GLY A 380 48.69 50.59 40.73
N GLY A 381 49.22 51.78 40.45
CA GLY A 381 50.65 52.09 40.41
C GLY A 381 51.13 52.78 41.70
N ASP A 382 52.29 53.42 41.63
CA ASP A 382 52.94 54.06 42.77
C ASP A 382 52.31 55.43 43.10
N LEU A 383 52.46 55.86 44.35
CA LEU A 383 52.06 57.18 44.83
C LEU A 383 53.29 58.08 44.91
N CYS A 384 53.23 59.25 44.26
CA CYS A 384 54.22 60.30 44.44
C CYS A 384 53.65 61.38 45.36
N LEU A 385 54.38 61.74 46.41
CA LEU A 385 54.00 62.80 47.35
C LEU A 385 55.13 63.81 47.43
N SER A 386 54.80 65.11 47.48
CA SER A 386 55.78 66.12 47.87
C SER A 386 55.16 67.14 48.80
N HIS A 387 55.90 67.53 49.85
CA HIS A 387 55.40 68.41 50.89
C HIS A 387 56.50 69.30 51.46
N SER A 388 56.13 70.50 51.88
CA SER A 388 57.04 71.43 52.58
C SER A 388 56.83 71.35 54.08
N ILE A 389 57.85 70.92 54.83
CA ILE A 389 57.82 70.83 56.29
C ILE A 389 58.79 71.81 56.93
N LYS A 390 58.61 72.14 58.21
CA LYS A 390 59.59 72.93 58.99
C LYS A 390 60.20 72.05 60.07
N LEU A 391 61.52 71.89 60.04
CA LEU A 391 62.27 71.19 61.09
C LEU A 391 63.19 72.20 61.78
N LYS A 392 63.08 72.33 63.11
CA LYS A 392 63.85 73.28 63.93
C LYS A 392 63.84 74.72 63.36
N GLY A 393 62.70 75.16 62.84
CA GLY A 393 62.49 76.50 62.29
C GLY A 393 62.95 76.72 60.84
N LYS A 394 63.64 75.76 60.21
CA LYS A 394 64.07 75.85 58.81
C LYS A 394 63.12 75.07 57.88
N PRO A 395 62.75 75.61 56.69
CA PRO A 395 61.92 74.91 55.73
C PRO A 395 62.70 73.82 55.01
N TYR A 396 62.10 72.65 54.84
CA TYR A 396 62.60 71.51 54.07
C TYR A 396 61.51 71.03 53.11
N ILE A 397 61.93 70.51 51.96
CA ILE A 397 61.04 69.85 51.00
C ILE A 397 61.29 68.35 51.14
N ILE A 398 60.23 67.59 51.33
CA ILE A 398 60.25 66.13 51.26
C ILE A 398 59.51 65.72 50.00
N PHE A 399 60.04 64.71 49.32
CA PHE A 399 59.35 64.00 48.26
C PHE A 399 59.52 62.50 48.48
N ILE A 400 58.49 61.73 48.13
CA ILE A 400 58.46 60.26 48.16
C ILE A 400 57.94 59.78 46.82
#